data_AF-A0A1B0DR68-F1
#
_entry.id   AF-A0A1B0DR68-F1
#
_cell.length_a   1.000
_cell.length_b   1.000
_cell.length_c   1.000
_cell.angle_alpha   90.00
_cell.angle_beta   90.00
_cell.angle_gamma   90.00
#
_symmetry.space_group_name_H-M   'P 1'
#
loop_
_entity.id
_entity.type
_entity.pdbx_description
1 polymer ?
#
loop_
_entity_poly.entity_id
_entity_poly.type
_entity_poly.pdbx_seq_one_letter_code
_entity_poly.pdbx_strand_id
1 'polypeptide(L)'
;MKLIHAKEHASAISILSDLGVWRAAAIPGGLPAWELCPTYKKNLKIALLGGGKPWSMSNALESDSKARDVTFLDNYAMSRWRCVLHYMVGACNTKAPDGEAISPDAVRILLHANLMKREDDGSCVITKQGFQFLLLDTQAQVWHFMLQYLDTCHQRGLDLGECLSMLFQLSFSTLGRDYSSEGLSPGMLTFLQHLREFGLVYQRKRKAGRFYPTRLALNITNKDAVPIVANEEDAQTTPGKRHIVIETNYRVYAYTDSNLLVALLGLFTELLYRFPNLTVGVLTRDSVRSALRGGITAEQIISYLEQHAHPALINVAQNSNAGYRHKSCLPPTIVDQIKLWENERNRFTYTEGVVYNQFLSQADFITLRDYAQSISVLVWQNERTRTMVVTKAGHDDVKRFWKRYSKGTT
;
A
#
# COMPACT_ATOMS: atom_id res chain seq x y z
N MET A 1 9.06 -34.78 -7.84
CA MET A 1 8.43 -34.56 -6.51
C MET A 1 9.43 -34.25 -5.39
N LYS A 2 10.49 -35.03 -5.14
CA LYS A 2 11.42 -34.78 -4.00
C LYS A 2 12.19 -33.44 -4.01
N LEU A 3 12.46 -32.86 -5.18
CA LEU A 3 13.20 -31.59 -5.31
C LEU A 3 12.38 -30.32 -4.99
N ILE A 4 11.06 -30.37 -5.15
CA ILE A 4 10.19 -29.19 -4.92
C ILE A 4 10.06 -28.94 -3.41
N HIS A 5 9.82 -30.00 -2.64
CA HIS A 5 9.74 -29.91 -1.17
C HIS A 5 11.07 -29.55 -0.51
N ALA A 6 12.21 -29.86 -1.13
CA ALA A 6 13.52 -29.47 -0.60
C ALA A 6 13.69 -27.93 -0.59
N LYS A 7 13.19 -27.24 -1.62
CA LYS A 7 13.23 -25.78 -1.72
C LYS A 7 12.26 -25.11 -0.74
N GLU A 8 11.04 -25.64 -0.62
CA GLU A 8 10.04 -25.18 0.36
C GLU A 8 10.53 -25.37 1.80
N HIS A 9 11.13 -26.53 2.09
CA HIS A 9 11.71 -26.84 3.40
C HIS A 9 12.87 -25.91 3.74
N ALA A 10 13.80 -25.66 2.80
CA ALA A 10 14.88 -24.71 3.01
C ALA A 10 14.36 -23.28 3.26
N SER A 11 13.33 -22.86 2.51
CA SER A 11 12.68 -21.56 2.72
C SER A 11 12.02 -21.47 4.10
N ALA A 12 11.33 -22.54 4.53
CA ALA A 12 10.70 -22.58 5.86
C ALA A 12 11.74 -22.53 6.98
N ILE A 13 12.88 -23.24 6.82
CA ILE A 13 13.97 -23.18 7.80
C ILE A 13 14.57 -21.78 7.90
N SER A 14 14.79 -21.10 6.77
CA SER A 14 15.26 -19.71 6.78
C SER A 14 14.30 -18.85 7.56
N ILE A 15 13.01 -18.85 7.19
CA ILE A 15 11.99 -18.01 7.83
C ILE A 15 11.89 -18.30 9.34
N LEU A 16 11.89 -19.56 9.77
CA LEU A 16 11.77 -19.92 11.19
C LEU A 16 13.02 -19.54 12.00
N SER A 17 14.19 -19.57 11.36
CA SER A 17 15.45 -19.12 11.96
C SER A 17 15.49 -17.59 12.04
N ASP A 18 15.04 -16.90 10.99
CA ASP A 18 14.95 -15.43 10.91
C ASP A 18 13.95 -14.88 11.94
N LEU A 19 12.84 -15.58 12.18
CA LEU A 19 11.87 -15.27 13.22
C LEU A 19 12.35 -15.64 14.65
N GLY A 20 13.49 -16.32 14.78
CA GLY A 20 14.06 -16.72 16.07
C GLY A 20 13.24 -17.75 16.85
N VAL A 21 12.41 -18.54 16.17
CA VAL A 21 11.54 -19.56 16.80
C VAL A 21 12.35 -20.72 17.36
N TRP A 22 13.39 -21.12 16.63
CA TRP A 22 14.37 -22.12 17.05
C TRP A 22 15.80 -21.58 16.87
N ARG A 23 16.77 -22.25 17.48
CA ARG A 23 18.19 -21.97 17.35
C ARG A 23 18.92 -23.25 16.96
N ALA A 24 19.94 -23.13 16.11
CA ALA A 24 20.83 -24.24 15.82
C ALA A 24 21.66 -24.55 17.07
N ALA A 25 21.51 -25.74 17.61
CA ALA A 25 22.27 -26.27 18.73
C ALA A 25 23.04 -27.51 18.27
N ALA A 26 24.31 -27.63 18.64
CA ALA A 26 25.08 -28.84 18.38
C ALA A 26 24.82 -29.85 19.50
N ILE A 27 24.33 -31.03 19.15
CA ILE A 27 24.27 -32.16 20.10
C ILE A 27 25.69 -32.72 20.27
N PRO A 28 26.05 -33.29 21.43
CA PRO A 28 27.29 -34.05 21.59
C PRO A 28 27.42 -35.10 20.47
N GLY A 29 28.39 -34.93 19.58
CA GLY A 29 28.54 -35.73 18.35
C GLY A 29 28.54 -34.92 17.04
N GLY A 30 28.39 -33.58 17.09
CA GLY A 30 28.62 -32.70 15.93
C GLY A 30 27.49 -32.66 14.89
N LEU A 31 26.37 -33.34 15.16
CA LEU A 31 25.18 -33.27 14.32
C LEU A 31 24.41 -31.96 14.60
N PRO A 32 23.96 -31.26 13.55
CA PRO A 32 23.15 -30.06 13.71
C PRO A 32 21.76 -30.45 14.24
N ALA A 33 21.38 -29.87 15.38
CA ALA A 33 20.04 -29.98 15.92
C ALA A 33 19.38 -28.61 16.03
N TRP A 34 18.05 -28.63 16.12
CA TRP A 34 17.23 -27.44 16.23
C TRP A 34 16.56 -27.45 17.60
N GLU A 35 16.90 -26.47 18.43
CA GLU A 35 16.27 -26.28 19.73
C GLU A 35 15.25 -25.15 19.67
N LEU A 36 14.01 -25.40 20.09
CA LEU A 36 12.98 -24.37 20.19
C LEU A 36 13.31 -23.37 21.31
N CYS A 37 13.05 -22.09 21.06
CA CYS A 37 13.20 -21.05 22.07
C CYS A 37 12.33 -21.38 23.30
N PRO A 38 12.90 -21.36 24.52
CA PRO A 38 12.19 -21.80 25.73
C PRO A 38 10.96 -20.93 26.03
N THR A 39 11.02 -19.62 25.72
CA THR A 39 9.90 -18.69 25.86
C THR A 39 8.76 -19.04 24.91
N TYR A 40 9.07 -19.31 23.64
CA TYR A 40 8.09 -19.73 22.64
C TYR A 40 7.44 -21.07 23.02
N LYS A 41 8.26 -22.05 23.42
CA LYS A 41 7.80 -23.37 23.88
C LYS A 41 6.83 -23.26 25.06
N LYS A 42 7.14 -22.41 26.05
CA LYS A 42 6.28 -22.17 27.20
C LYS A 42 4.95 -21.51 26.81
N ASN A 43 5.00 -20.46 25.98
CA ASN A 43 3.80 -19.73 25.56
C ASN A 43 2.90 -20.55 24.63
N LEU A 44 3.49 -21.39 23.76
CA LEU A 44 2.74 -22.32 22.92
C LEU A 44 2.05 -23.41 23.75
N LYS A 45 2.74 -23.95 24.78
CA LYS A 45 2.15 -24.90 25.73
C LYS A 45 0.96 -24.28 26.47
N ILE A 46 1.11 -23.02 26.89
CA ILE A 46 0.05 -22.20 27.51
C ILE A 46 -1.17 -22.06 26.58
N ALA A 47 -0.94 -21.73 25.31
CA ALA A 47 -2.01 -21.55 24.33
C ALA A 47 -2.77 -22.85 24.02
N LEU A 48 -2.07 -23.99 23.97
CA LEU A 48 -2.66 -25.30 23.62
C LEU A 48 -3.37 -26.00 24.77
N LEU A 49 -2.76 -26.00 25.96
CA LEU A 49 -3.27 -26.77 27.12
C LEU A 49 -4.13 -25.93 28.06
N GLY A 50 -4.19 -24.62 27.84
CA GLY A 50 -4.84 -23.69 28.76
C GLY A 50 -4.02 -23.51 30.04
N GLY A 51 -3.55 -22.30 30.28
CA GLY A 51 -2.82 -21.95 31.50
C GLY A 51 -2.06 -20.65 31.30
N GLY A 52 -2.00 -19.78 32.31
CA GLY A 52 -1.41 -18.45 32.18
C GLY A 52 -2.30 -17.37 32.77
N LYS A 53 -1.80 -16.13 32.82
CA LYS A 53 -2.63 -14.99 33.26
C LYS A 53 -3.68 -14.72 32.18
N PRO A 54 -4.99 -14.66 32.52
CA PRO A 54 -6.00 -14.21 31.57
C PRO A 54 -5.65 -12.80 31.08
N TRP A 55 -6.09 -12.47 29.87
CA TRP A 55 -5.79 -11.17 29.28
C TRP A 55 -6.31 -10.07 30.20
N SER A 56 -5.54 -9.00 30.40
CA SER A 56 -5.97 -7.83 31.20
C SER A 56 -7.31 -7.28 30.72
N MET A 57 -7.58 -7.41 29.42
CA MET A 57 -8.81 -6.97 28.75
C MET A 57 -10.00 -7.91 28.96
N SER A 58 -9.79 -9.16 29.38
CA SER A 58 -10.83 -10.19 29.53
C SER A 58 -11.58 -10.19 30.86
N ASN A 59 -11.35 -9.17 31.69
CA ASN A 59 -12.10 -8.99 32.93
C ASN A 59 -13.61 -8.94 32.61
N ALA A 60 -14.40 -9.72 33.35
CA ALA A 60 -15.85 -9.74 33.20
C ALA A 60 -16.42 -8.35 33.52
N LEU A 61 -17.04 -7.72 32.53
CA LEU A 61 -17.74 -6.46 32.69
C LEU A 61 -19.22 -6.73 32.99
N GLU A 62 -19.84 -5.85 33.79
CA GLU A 62 -21.29 -5.89 34.02
C GLU A 62 -22.04 -5.66 32.70
N SER A 63 -23.20 -6.29 32.54
CA SER A 63 -24.02 -6.20 31.32
C SER A 63 -24.25 -4.75 30.89
N ASP A 64 -23.82 -4.39 29.67
CA ASP A 64 -24.07 -3.05 29.14
C ASP A 64 -25.56 -2.85 28.85
N SER A 65 -26.18 -1.91 29.55
CA SER A 65 -27.56 -1.46 29.30
C SER A 65 -27.76 -0.94 27.86
N LYS A 66 -26.69 -0.57 27.14
CA LYS A 66 -26.71 -0.12 25.74
C LYS A 66 -25.72 -0.89 24.85
N ALA A 67 -25.70 -2.21 25.00
CA ALA A 67 -24.94 -3.09 24.11
C ALA A 67 -25.23 -2.74 22.63
N ARG A 68 -24.16 -2.68 21.83
CA ARG A 68 -24.25 -2.33 20.41
C ARG A 68 -24.29 -3.59 19.57
N ASP A 69 -25.18 -3.58 18.59
CA ASP A 69 -25.26 -4.64 17.62
C ASP A 69 -24.02 -4.68 16.73
N VAL A 70 -23.70 -5.87 16.23
CA VAL A 70 -22.56 -6.12 15.35
C VAL A 70 -22.69 -5.29 14.06
N THR A 71 -23.90 -5.16 13.52
CA THR A 71 -24.20 -4.34 12.32
C THR A 71 -23.84 -2.87 12.52
N PHE A 72 -24.08 -2.31 13.71
CA PHE A 72 -23.71 -0.94 14.05
C PHE A 72 -22.19 -0.78 14.10
N LEU A 73 -21.47 -1.75 14.69
CA LEU A 73 -20.01 -1.73 14.76
C LEU A 73 -19.36 -1.80 13.37
N ASP A 74 -19.93 -2.58 12.46
CA ASP A 74 -19.45 -2.69 11.08
C ASP A 74 -19.65 -1.38 10.31
N ASN A 75 -20.82 -0.75 10.44
CA ASN A 75 -21.11 0.54 9.83
C ASN A 75 -20.21 1.65 10.38
N TYR A 76 -19.97 1.66 11.70
CA TYR A 76 -19.04 2.60 12.34
C TYR A 76 -17.62 2.42 11.80
N ALA A 77 -17.12 1.17 11.77
CA ALA A 77 -15.79 0.84 11.31
C ALA A 77 -15.56 1.30 9.86
N MET A 78 -16.51 0.98 8.98
CA MET A 78 -16.44 1.36 7.56
C MET A 78 -16.59 2.86 7.34
N SER A 79 -17.45 3.56 8.10
CA SER A 79 -17.58 5.02 7.98
C SER A 79 -16.26 5.72 8.34
N ARG A 80 -15.65 5.34 9.47
CA ARG A 80 -14.36 5.90 9.91
C ARG A 80 -13.23 5.57 8.92
N TRP A 81 -13.16 4.33 8.43
CA TRP A 81 -12.16 3.95 7.43
C TRP A 81 -12.34 4.71 6.10
N ARG A 82 -13.59 4.82 5.62
CA ARG A 82 -13.90 5.60 4.39
C ARG A 82 -13.57 7.08 4.54
N CYS A 83 -13.69 7.65 5.74
CA CYS A 83 -13.25 9.02 6.00
C CYS A 83 -11.74 9.21 5.76
N VAL A 84 -10.92 8.25 6.20
CA VAL A 84 -9.46 8.25 5.95
C VAL A 84 -9.17 8.13 4.45
N LEU A 85 -9.85 7.22 3.74
CA LEU A 85 -9.65 7.06 2.29
C LEU A 85 -10.14 8.28 1.50
N HIS A 86 -11.26 8.89 1.91
CA HIS A 86 -11.79 10.09 1.27
C HIS A 86 -10.84 11.28 1.43
N TYR A 87 -10.14 11.38 2.56
CA TYR A 87 -9.09 12.38 2.74
C TYR A 87 -7.97 12.26 1.72
N MET A 88 -7.56 11.02 1.41
CA MET A 88 -6.52 10.79 0.41
C MET A 88 -6.97 11.33 -0.95
N VAL A 89 -8.18 11.00 -1.37
CA VAL A 89 -8.69 11.31 -2.72
C VAL A 89 -9.15 12.76 -2.88
N GLY A 90 -9.75 13.35 -1.84
CA GLY A 90 -10.38 14.66 -1.88
C GLY A 90 -9.54 15.76 -1.25
N ALA A 91 -8.21 15.67 -1.36
CA ALA A 91 -7.31 16.57 -0.69
C ALA A 91 -7.70 18.05 -0.91
N CYS A 92 -7.99 18.70 0.21
CA CYS A 92 -8.28 20.13 0.41
C CYS A 92 -9.72 20.67 0.31
N ASN A 93 -10.71 20.05 -0.37
CA ASN A 93 -11.93 20.83 -0.71
C ASN A 93 -13.30 20.33 -0.29
N THR A 94 -13.43 19.29 0.53
CA THR A 94 -14.73 19.01 1.13
C THR A 94 -14.55 18.64 2.59
N LYS A 95 -15.18 19.45 3.45
CA LYS A 95 -15.65 18.96 4.74
C LYS A 95 -16.29 17.60 4.44
N ALA A 96 -15.77 16.52 5.03
CA ALA A 96 -16.42 15.23 4.95
C ALA A 96 -17.93 15.46 5.20
N PRO A 97 -18.84 14.80 4.45
CA PRO A 97 -20.27 15.06 4.55
C PRO A 97 -20.81 14.94 6.00
N ASP A 98 -20.07 14.26 6.89
CA ASP A 98 -20.40 14.06 8.31
C ASP A 98 -19.70 15.01 9.30
N GLY A 99 -18.97 16.05 8.86
CA GLY A 99 -18.38 17.05 9.76
C GLY A 99 -17.31 16.54 10.73
N GLU A 100 -16.97 15.24 10.71
CA GLU A 100 -15.86 14.69 11.48
C GLU A 100 -14.53 15.00 10.78
N ALA A 101 -13.80 15.97 11.32
CA ALA A 101 -12.41 16.21 10.94
C ALA A 101 -11.59 14.92 11.16
N ILE A 102 -10.76 14.58 10.18
CA ILE A 102 -9.83 13.45 10.28
C ILE A 102 -8.83 13.73 11.39
N SER A 103 -8.49 12.68 12.14
CA SER A 103 -7.46 12.75 13.18
C SER A 103 -6.12 13.22 12.58
N PRO A 104 -5.45 14.21 13.18
CA PRO A 104 -4.14 14.65 12.72
C PRO A 104 -3.11 13.51 12.72
N ASP A 105 -3.31 12.52 13.59
CA ASP A 105 -2.48 11.32 13.65
C ASP A 105 -2.59 10.44 12.39
N ALA A 106 -3.80 10.25 11.86
CA ALA A 106 -3.99 9.55 10.59
C ALA A 106 -3.25 10.25 9.45
N VAL A 107 -3.36 11.58 9.35
CA VAL A 107 -2.66 12.36 8.33
C VAL A 107 -1.15 12.23 8.46
N ARG A 108 -0.60 12.27 9.68
CA ARG A 108 0.83 12.07 9.92
C ARG A 108 1.31 10.70 9.46
N ILE A 109 0.52 9.64 9.67
CA ILE A 109 0.85 8.28 9.21
C ILE A 109 0.83 8.21 7.69
N LEU A 110 -0.18 8.81 7.04
CA LEU A 110 -0.27 8.84 5.58
C LEU A 110 0.93 9.55 4.93
N LEU A 111 1.43 10.62 5.57
CA LEU A 111 2.64 11.32 5.11
C LEU A 111 3.91 10.50 5.37
N HIS A 112 4.03 9.88 6.54
CA HIS A 112 5.19 9.03 6.88
C HIS A 112 5.29 7.81 5.96
N ALA A 113 4.16 7.18 5.67
CA ALA A 113 4.04 6.04 4.77
C ALA A 113 4.28 6.40 3.29
N ASN A 114 4.60 7.67 2.98
CA ASN A 114 4.69 8.21 1.63
C ASN A 114 3.43 7.94 0.79
N LEU A 115 2.25 7.78 1.42
CA LEU A 115 0.98 7.62 0.71
C LEU A 115 0.43 8.98 0.23
N MET A 116 0.78 10.05 0.94
CA MET A 116 0.52 11.43 0.55
C MET A 116 1.80 12.24 0.64
N LYS A 117 1.92 13.26 -0.21
CA LYS A 117 3.01 14.24 -0.18
C LYS A 117 2.41 15.63 0.01
N ARG A 118 3.04 16.47 0.83
CA ARG A 118 2.71 17.90 0.88
C ARG A 118 3.49 18.61 -0.22
N GLU A 119 2.78 19.36 -1.06
CA GLU A 119 3.41 20.30 -1.98
C GLU A 119 3.69 21.63 -1.28
N ASP A 120 4.51 22.47 -1.90
CA ASP A 120 4.97 23.75 -1.37
C ASP A 120 3.80 24.72 -1.06
N ASP A 121 2.68 24.55 -1.76
CA ASP A 121 1.43 25.30 -1.57
C ASP A 121 0.60 24.83 -0.35
N GLY A 122 1.09 23.86 0.42
CA GLY A 122 0.42 23.31 1.60
C GLY A 122 -0.73 22.33 1.29
N SER A 123 -1.03 22.11 0.01
CA SER A 123 -1.92 21.05 -0.46
C SER A 123 -1.27 19.67 -0.29
N CYS A 124 -2.07 18.65 0.03
CA CYS A 124 -1.59 17.27 0.07
C CYS A 124 -1.97 16.58 -1.25
N VAL A 125 -1.02 15.96 -1.95
CA VAL A 125 -1.28 15.21 -3.18
C VAL A 125 -1.01 13.72 -2.92
N ILE A 126 -1.85 12.85 -3.49
CA ILE A 126 -1.62 11.40 -3.45
C ILE A 126 -0.31 11.06 -4.19
N THR A 127 0.48 10.15 -3.64
CA THR A 127 1.66 9.61 -4.32
C THR A 127 1.32 8.36 -5.13
N LYS A 128 2.29 7.87 -5.92
CA LYS A 128 2.17 6.57 -6.63
C LYS A 128 1.80 5.41 -5.69
N GLN A 129 2.42 5.39 -4.50
CA GLN A 129 2.19 4.37 -3.48
C GLN A 129 0.82 4.56 -2.81
N GLY A 130 0.39 5.81 -2.60
CA GLY A 130 -0.94 6.13 -2.11
C GLY A 130 -2.05 5.67 -3.04
N PHE A 131 -1.87 5.82 -4.36
CA PHE A 131 -2.83 5.30 -5.33
C PHE A 131 -2.86 3.78 -5.31
N GLN A 132 -1.71 3.12 -5.34
CA GLN A 132 -1.64 1.66 -5.23
C GLN A 132 -2.32 1.15 -3.95
N PHE A 133 -2.12 1.84 -2.83
CA PHE A 133 -2.77 1.55 -1.56
C PHE A 133 -4.30 1.59 -1.69
N LEU A 134 -4.87 2.59 -2.38
CA LEU A 134 -6.31 2.69 -2.59
C LEU A 134 -6.90 1.53 -3.43
N LEU A 135 -6.07 0.85 -4.23
CA LEU A 135 -6.46 -0.33 -5.02
C LEU A 135 -6.45 -1.64 -4.23
N LEU A 136 -5.72 -1.69 -3.12
CA LEU A 136 -5.64 -2.88 -2.29
C LEU A 136 -7.01 -3.21 -1.69
N ASP A 137 -7.20 -4.47 -1.31
CA ASP A 137 -8.37 -4.88 -0.53
C ASP A 137 -8.38 -4.20 0.85
N THR A 138 -9.56 -4.05 1.44
CA THR A 138 -9.72 -3.33 2.72
C THR A 138 -8.84 -3.89 3.83
N GLN A 139 -8.59 -5.20 3.85
CA GLN A 139 -7.74 -5.83 4.85
C GLN A 139 -6.28 -5.46 4.62
N ALA A 140 -5.75 -5.64 3.40
CA ALA A 140 -4.38 -5.27 3.10
C ALA A 140 -4.13 -3.77 3.28
N GLN A 141 -5.12 -2.91 2.98
CA GLN A 141 -5.06 -1.49 3.29
C GLN A 141 -4.88 -1.25 4.79
N VAL A 142 -5.75 -1.81 5.64
CA VAL A 142 -5.66 -1.62 7.09
C VAL A 142 -4.35 -2.20 7.62
N TRP A 143 -3.92 -3.38 7.15
CA TRP A 143 -2.66 -3.98 7.59
C TRP A 143 -1.45 -3.13 7.21
N HIS A 144 -1.37 -2.67 5.95
CA HIS A 144 -0.29 -1.81 5.50
C HIS A 144 -0.26 -0.50 6.30
N PHE A 145 -1.42 0.10 6.55
CA PHE A 145 -1.53 1.29 7.39
C PHE A 145 -1.07 1.03 8.83
N MET A 146 -1.44 -0.11 9.42
CA MET A 146 -1.02 -0.49 10.76
C MET A 146 0.48 -0.77 10.86
N LEU A 147 1.09 -1.39 9.85
CA LEU A 147 2.55 -1.58 9.81
C LEU A 147 3.27 -0.23 9.84
N GLN A 148 2.81 0.72 9.02
CA GLN A 148 3.37 2.07 8.99
C GLN A 148 3.14 2.82 10.32
N TYR A 149 1.99 2.60 10.97
CA TYR A 149 1.77 3.10 12.32
C TYR A 149 2.79 2.53 13.31
N LEU A 150 3.04 1.21 13.28
CA LEU A 150 3.96 0.52 14.18
C LEU A 150 5.42 0.98 14.01
N ASP A 151 5.84 1.32 12.79
CA ASP A 151 7.16 1.92 12.55
C ASP A 151 7.30 3.27 13.25
N THR A 152 6.21 4.04 13.37
CA THR A 152 6.20 5.33 14.08
C THR A 152 6.04 5.22 15.60
N CYS A 153 5.79 4.03 16.15
CA CYS A 153 5.55 3.84 17.60
C CYS A 153 6.75 4.27 18.45
N HIS A 154 7.97 3.98 18.02
CA HIS A 154 9.19 4.34 18.74
C HIS A 154 9.34 5.86 18.91
N GLN A 155 9.01 6.64 17.87
CA GLN A 155 9.07 8.10 17.92
C GLN A 155 8.03 8.70 18.87
N ARG A 156 6.95 7.96 19.16
CA ARG A 156 5.87 8.35 20.07
C ARG A 156 6.09 7.90 21.51
N GLY A 157 7.18 7.18 21.80
CA GLY A 157 7.45 6.60 23.12
C GLY A 157 6.54 5.42 23.47
N LEU A 158 5.98 4.74 22.46
CA LEU A 158 5.19 3.51 22.65
C LEU A 158 6.10 2.30 22.48
N ASP A 159 5.96 1.31 23.37
CA ASP A 159 6.67 0.03 23.20
C ASP A 159 6.06 -0.78 22.05
N LEU A 160 6.90 -1.16 21.09
CA LEU A 160 6.49 -1.94 19.93
C LEU A 160 6.00 -3.33 20.34
N GLY A 161 6.66 -3.95 21.33
CA GLY A 161 6.31 -5.29 21.82
C GLY A 161 4.90 -5.33 22.41
N GLU A 162 4.58 -4.38 23.30
CA GLU A 162 3.24 -4.21 23.86
C GLU A 162 2.19 -3.93 22.76
N CYS A 163 2.45 -3.00 21.84
CA CYS A 163 1.49 -2.64 20.78
C CYS A 163 1.15 -3.83 19.87
N LEU A 164 2.17 -4.60 19.45
CA LEU A 164 1.98 -5.82 18.67
C LEU A 164 1.21 -6.89 19.45
N SER A 165 1.55 -7.06 20.74
CA SER A 165 0.85 -8.01 21.60
C SER A 165 -0.65 -7.67 21.70
N MET A 166 -0.99 -6.38 21.88
CA MET A 166 -2.39 -5.95 21.92
C MET A 166 -3.08 -6.13 20.57
N LEU A 167 -2.41 -5.84 19.45
CA LEU A 167 -3.01 -6.01 18.12
C LEU A 167 -3.36 -7.49 17.86
N PHE A 168 -2.46 -8.41 18.21
CA PHE A 168 -2.75 -9.85 18.13
C PHE A 168 -3.82 -10.28 19.13
N GLN A 169 -3.86 -9.73 20.34
CA GLN A 169 -4.94 -10.02 21.29
C GLN A 169 -6.30 -9.54 20.77
N LEU A 170 -6.34 -8.37 20.13
CA LEU A 170 -7.54 -7.84 19.50
C LEU A 170 -8.02 -8.71 18.35
N SER A 171 -7.11 -9.35 17.60
CA SER A 171 -7.51 -10.21 16.48
C SER A 171 -8.13 -11.54 16.92
N PHE A 172 -7.88 -11.99 18.14
CA PHE A 172 -8.55 -13.15 18.76
C PHE A 172 -9.79 -12.78 19.59
N SER A 173 -10.23 -11.52 19.54
CA SER A 173 -11.42 -11.09 20.27
C SER A 173 -12.72 -11.58 19.62
N THR A 174 -13.81 -11.62 20.40
CA THR A 174 -15.14 -12.00 19.91
C THR A 174 -15.93 -10.75 19.58
N LEU A 175 -16.52 -10.70 18.38
CA LEU A 175 -17.42 -9.62 17.97
C LEU A 175 -18.59 -9.45 18.92
N GLY A 176 -18.99 -8.20 19.17
CA GLY A 176 -20.13 -7.86 20.03
C GLY A 176 -19.87 -7.98 21.53
N ARG A 177 -18.71 -8.48 21.97
CA ARG A 177 -18.31 -8.50 23.37
C ARG A 177 -17.58 -7.21 23.76
N ASP A 178 -17.88 -6.68 24.95
CA ASP A 178 -17.12 -5.59 25.55
C ASP A 178 -15.88 -6.12 26.31
N TYR A 179 -14.82 -5.33 26.21
CA TYR A 179 -13.55 -5.58 26.89
C TYR A 179 -13.19 -4.40 27.77
N SER A 180 -12.57 -4.68 28.91
CA SER A 180 -12.16 -3.65 29.86
C SER A 180 -10.85 -3.02 29.41
N SER A 181 -10.77 -1.69 29.48
CA SER A 181 -9.50 -0.95 29.33
C SER A 181 -8.84 -0.67 30.68
N GLU A 182 -9.40 -1.16 31.80
CA GLU A 182 -8.83 -1.00 33.13
C GLU A 182 -7.58 -1.89 33.28
N GLY A 183 -6.46 -1.28 33.71
CA GLY A 183 -5.17 -1.97 33.83
C GLY A 183 -4.25 -1.88 32.60
N LEU A 184 -4.63 -1.13 31.56
CA LEU A 184 -3.74 -0.80 30.45
C LEU A 184 -2.72 0.28 30.82
N SER A 185 -1.50 0.17 30.31
CA SER A 185 -0.46 1.19 30.47
C SER A 185 -0.91 2.52 29.84
N PRO A 186 -0.41 3.69 30.30
CA PRO A 186 -0.75 4.99 29.70
C PRO A 186 -0.43 5.06 28.19
N GLY A 187 0.66 4.41 27.77
CA GLY A 187 1.02 4.25 26.36
C GLY A 187 -0.04 3.44 25.59
N MET A 188 -0.48 2.31 26.17
CA MET A 188 -1.50 1.46 25.55
C MET A 188 -2.88 2.15 25.47
N LEU A 189 -3.24 2.98 26.46
CA LEU A 189 -4.46 3.79 26.38
C LEU A 189 -4.40 4.81 25.23
N THR A 190 -3.22 5.37 24.97
CA THR A 190 -2.98 6.25 23.82
C THR A 190 -3.09 5.48 22.51
N PHE A 191 -2.50 4.28 22.44
CA PHE A 191 -2.65 3.39 21.29
C PHE A 191 -4.13 3.02 21.04
N LEU A 192 -4.88 2.71 22.08
CA LEU A 192 -6.32 2.42 22.00
C LEU A 192 -7.13 3.61 21.45
N GLN A 193 -6.73 4.85 21.77
CA GLN A 193 -7.35 6.04 21.15
C GLN A 193 -7.06 6.12 19.65
N HIS A 194 -5.83 5.84 19.21
CA HIS A 194 -5.52 5.81 17.77
C HIS A 194 -6.29 4.70 17.05
N LEU A 195 -6.38 3.50 17.64
CA LEU A 195 -7.21 2.41 17.11
C LEU A 195 -8.69 2.80 16.99
N ARG A 196 -9.19 3.60 17.93
CA ARG A 196 -10.54 4.17 17.86
C ARG A 196 -10.71 5.17 16.73
N GLU A 197 -9.72 6.04 16.51
CA GLU A 197 -9.75 7.04 15.45
C GLU A 197 -9.74 6.40 14.06
N PHE A 198 -9.01 5.29 13.89
CA PHE A 198 -8.98 4.50 12.66
C PHE A 198 -10.21 3.61 12.45
N GLY A 199 -11.04 3.44 13.48
CA GLY A 199 -12.24 2.60 13.43
C GLY A 199 -11.99 1.11 13.70
N LEU A 200 -10.80 0.71 14.15
CA LEU A 200 -10.50 -0.67 14.55
C LEU A 200 -11.22 -1.04 15.85
N VAL A 201 -11.40 -0.06 16.74
CA VAL A 201 -12.08 -0.22 18.02
C VAL A 201 -13.16 0.84 18.18
N TYR A 202 -14.27 0.50 18.81
CA TYR A 202 -15.30 1.44 19.19
C TYR A 202 -15.26 1.71 20.70
N GLN A 203 -15.24 2.99 21.08
CA GLN A 203 -15.49 3.43 22.45
C GLN A 203 -16.49 4.57 22.46
N ARG A 204 -17.46 4.49 23.38
CA ARG A 204 -18.52 5.49 23.54
C ARG A 204 -17.99 6.85 24.01
N LYS A 205 -16.95 6.86 24.84
CA LYS A 205 -16.24 8.07 25.32
C LYS A 205 -14.74 7.80 25.30
N ARG A 206 -13.92 8.86 25.08
CA ARG A 206 -12.44 8.76 25.11
C ARG A 206 -11.87 8.17 26.40
N LYS A 207 -12.56 8.37 27.54
CA LYS A 207 -12.16 7.84 28.85
C LYS A 207 -13.08 6.71 29.34
N ALA A 208 -13.85 6.08 28.45
CA ALA A 208 -14.66 4.94 28.84
C ALA A 208 -13.75 3.77 29.17
N GLY A 209 -14.00 3.11 30.31
CA GLY A 209 -13.30 1.89 30.74
C GLY A 209 -13.63 0.66 29.89
N ARG A 210 -14.41 0.81 28.81
CA ARG A 210 -14.95 -0.28 27.98
C ARG A 210 -14.73 0.02 26.50
N PHE A 211 -14.42 -1.00 25.73
CA PHE A 211 -14.27 -0.90 24.29
C PHE A 211 -14.80 -2.15 23.57
N TYR A 212 -15.20 -1.97 22.32
CA TYR A 212 -15.72 -3.01 21.44
C TYR A 212 -14.80 -3.16 20.21
N PRO A 213 -14.18 -4.33 20.00
CA PRO A 213 -13.47 -4.63 18.76
C PRO A 213 -14.43 -4.63 17.57
N THR A 214 -13.96 -4.09 16.44
CA THR A 214 -14.70 -4.13 15.17
C THR A 214 -14.19 -5.27 14.29
N ARG A 215 -14.94 -5.63 13.25
CA ARG A 215 -14.51 -6.66 12.29
C ARG A 215 -13.24 -6.27 11.53
N LEU A 216 -12.92 -4.98 11.39
CA LEU A 216 -11.63 -4.54 10.86
C LEU A 216 -10.47 -5.06 11.72
N ALA A 217 -10.57 -4.99 13.04
CA ALA A 217 -9.50 -5.44 13.94
C ALA A 217 -9.26 -6.96 13.85
N LEU A 218 -10.33 -7.74 13.70
CA LEU A 218 -10.25 -9.21 13.55
C LEU A 218 -9.67 -9.64 12.21
N ASN A 219 -10.08 -8.95 11.15
CA ASN A 219 -9.67 -9.31 9.81
C ASN A 219 -8.21 -8.96 9.52
N ILE A 220 -7.53 -8.14 10.35
CA ILE A 220 -6.13 -7.77 10.10
C ILE A 220 -5.20 -8.98 9.99
N THR A 221 -5.37 -9.99 10.84
CA THR A 221 -4.43 -11.13 10.93
C THR A 221 -4.93 -12.40 10.26
N ASN A 222 -6.21 -12.46 9.88
CA ASN A 222 -6.80 -13.64 9.25
C ASN A 222 -6.75 -13.52 7.73
N LYS A 223 -6.00 -14.41 7.06
CA LYS A 223 -5.97 -14.47 5.59
C LYS A 223 -7.34 -14.83 4.99
N ASP A 224 -8.14 -15.60 5.72
CA ASP A 224 -9.53 -15.93 5.36
C ASP A 224 -10.49 -14.91 6.01
N ALA A 225 -10.39 -13.66 5.58
CA ALA A 225 -11.24 -12.60 6.11
C ALA A 225 -12.71 -12.88 5.76
N VAL A 226 -13.56 -12.94 6.79
CA VAL A 226 -15.01 -12.88 6.59
C VAL A 226 -15.32 -11.46 6.08
N PRO A 227 -15.89 -11.32 4.87
CA PRO A 227 -16.20 -9.99 4.34
C PRO A 227 -17.12 -9.24 5.30
N ILE A 228 -16.82 -7.97 5.55
CA ILE A 228 -17.49 -7.17 6.59
C ILE A 228 -18.98 -6.98 6.28
N VAL A 229 -19.34 -7.06 5.00
CA VAL A 229 -20.71 -7.18 4.51
C VAL A 229 -21.01 -8.67 4.26
N ALA A 230 -21.57 -9.32 5.28
CA ALA A 230 -22.23 -10.62 5.16
C ALA A 230 -23.71 -10.40 4.83
N ASN A 231 -24.01 -10.11 3.56
CA ASN A 231 -25.33 -10.39 3.00
C ASN A 231 -25.14 -11.54 2.00
N GLU A 232 -25.58 -12.73 2.39
CA GLU A 232 -25.31 -14.02 1.75
C GLU A 232 -26.09 -14.28 0.45
N GLU A 233 -26.78 -13.30 -0.12
CA GLU A 233 -27.45 -13.43 -1.43
C GLU A 233 -26.72 -12.73 -2.59
N ASP A 234 -25.67 -11.94 -2.30
CA ASP A 234 -25.02 -11.05 -3.29
C ASP A 234 -23.65 -11.54 -3.81
N ALA A 235 -23.27 -12.78 -3.53
CA ALA A 235 -21.95 -13.32 -3.94
C ALA A 235 -21.80 -13.47 -5.47
N GLN A 236 -22.91 -13.51 -6.22
CA GLN A 236 -22.91 -13.57 -7.69
C GLN A 236 -23.28 -12.24 -8.37
N THR A 237 -23.81 -11.28 -7.61
CA THR A 237 -24.29 -9.98 -8.11
C THR A 237 -24.10 -8.88 -7.08
N THR A 238 -22.89 -8.64 -6.54
CA THR A 238 -22.68 -7.47 -5.68
C THR A 238 -22.49 -6.20 -6.53
N PRO A 239 -23.46 -5.27 -6.59
CA PRO A 239 -23.32 -3.99 -7.29
C PRO A 239 -22.23 -3.07 -6.69
N GLY A 240 -21.63 -3.44 -5.54
CA GLY A 240 -20.56 -2.67 -4.91
C GLY A 240 -19.13 -3.02 -5.36
N LYS A 241 -18.87 -4.24 -5.87
CA LYS A 241 -17.50 -4.67 -6.24
C LYS A 241 -17.21 -4.55 -7.73
N ARG A 242 -18.20 -4.79 -8.59
CA ARG A 242 -18.05 -4.86 -10.05
C ARG A 242 -19.11 -4.04 -10.75
N HIS A 243 -18.87 -2.73 -10.83
CA HIS A 243 -19.87 -1.74 -11.16
C HIS A 243 -19.48 -0.86 -12.36
N ILE A 244 -18.29 -1.05 -12.93
CA ILE A 244 -17.80 -0.19 -14.00
C ILE A 244 -18.01 -0.87 -15.35
N VAL A 245 -18.61 -0.13 -16.28
CA VAL A 245 -18.69 -0.46 -17.70
C VAL A 245 -17.94 0.59 -18.49
N ILE A 246 -17.09 0.17 -19.43
CA ILE A 246 -16.33 1.07 -20.30
C ILE A 246 -16.63 0.74 -21.75
N GLU A 247 -16.92 1.77 -22.53
CA GLU A 247 -17.19 1.69 -23.95
C GLU A 247 -16.01 2.15 -24.80
N THR A 248 -15.97 1.74 -26.08
CA THR A 248 -14.92 2.08 -27.04
C THR A 248 -14.84 3.57 -27.39
N ASN A 249 -15.84 4.37 -27.01
CA ASN A 249 -15.88 5.83 -27.12
C ASN A 249 -15.24 6.56 -25.92
N TYR A 250 -14.51 5.84 -25.07
CA TYR A 250 -13.86 6.33 -23.84
C TYR A 250 -14.83 6.76 -22.72
N ARG A 251 -16.12 6.44 -22.82
CA ARG A 251 -17.09 6.66 -21.73
C ARG A 251 -17.00 5.55 -20.69
N VAL A 252 -17.01 5.96 -19.43
CA VAL A 252 -16.99 5.11 -18.25
C VAL A 252 -18.32 5.30 -17.51
N TYR A 253 -19.04 4.22 -17.29
CA TYR A 253 -20.30 4.17 -16.55
C TYR A 253 -20.06 3.40 -15.26
N ALA A 254 -20.19 4.06 -14.12
CA ALA A 254 -19.97 3.47 -12.81
C ALA A 254 -21.29 3.40 -12.05
N TYR A 255 -21.80 2.19 -11.85
CA TYR A 255 -23.02 1.91 -11.08
C TYR A 255 -22.75 1.89 -9.58
N THR A 256 -22.45 3.04 -9.00
CA THR A 256 -22.15 3.15 -7.58
C THR A 256 -22.75 4.40 -6.95
N ASP A 257 -23.23 4.24 -5.73
CA ASP A 257 -23.68 5.28 -4.80
C ASP A 257 -22.52 5.80 -3.91
N SER A 258 -21.38 5.10 -3.91
CA SER A 258 -20.24 5.39 -3.05
C SER A 258 -19.49 6.63 -3.50
N ASN A 259 -19.54 7.69 -2.69
CA ASN A 259 -18.74 8.91 -2.87
C ASN A 259 -17.24 8.63 -3.07
N LEU A 260 -16.71 7.61 -2.37
CA LEU A 260 -15.30 7.25 -2.46
C LEU A 260 -14.93 6.72 -3.85
N LEU A 261 -15.76 5.83 -4.42
CA LEU A 261 -15.51 5.24 -5.74
C LEU A 261 -15.67 6.30 -6.84
N VAL A 262 -16.64 7.20 -6.70
CA VAL A 262 -16.81 8.35 -7.59
C VAL A 262 -15.59 9.27 -7.53
N ALA A 263 -15.07 9.56 -6.34
CA ALA A 263 -13.89 10.39 -6.18
C ALA A 263 -12.63 9.73 -6.78
N LEU A 264 -12.48 8.40 -6.60
CA LEU A 264 -11.39 7.62 -7.21
C LEU A 264 -11.43 7.67 -8.74
N LEU A 265 -12.62 7.52 -9.33
CA LEU A 265 -12.82 7.69 -10.77
C LEU A 265 -12.46 9.10 -11.23
N GLY A 266 -12.81 10.12 -10.44
CA GLY A 266 -12.47 11.51 -10.72
C GLY A 266 -10.97 11.81 -10.74
N LEU A 267 -10.10 10.92 -10.23
CA LEU A 267 -8.65 11.13 -10.29
C LEU A 267 -8.09 10.98 -11.71
N PHE A 268 -8.71 10.16 -12.56
CA PHE A 268 -8.22 9.85 -13.90
C PHE A 268 -9.27 9.97 -15.00
N THR A 269 -10.53 10.23 -14.66
CA THR A 269 -11.64 10.52 -15.59
C THR A 269 -12.19 11.93 -15.34
N GLU A 270 -12.72 12.53 -16.41
CA GLU A 270 -13.54 13.73 -16.30
C GLU A 270 -15.00 13.31 -16.04
N LEU A 271 -15.55 13.65 -14.87
CA LEU A 271 -16.92 13.31 -14.51
C LEU A 271 -17.90 14.25 -15.24
N LEU A 272 -18.80 13.68 -16.04
CA LEU A 272 -19.81 14.44 -16.79
C LEU A 272 -21.13 14.56 -16.03
N TYR A 273 -21.67 13.43 -15.60
CA TYR A 273 -22.98 13.35 -14.97
C TYR A 273 -22.94 12.46 -13.73
N ARG A 274 -23.68 12.88 -12.71
CA ARG A 274 -23.87 12.13 -11.48
C ARG A 274 -25.35 11.95 -11.19
N PHE A 275 -25.82 10.72 -11.36
CA PHE A 275 -27.13 10.26 -10.92
C PHE A 275 -27.02 9.53 -9.56
N PRO A 276 -28.14 9.26 -8.86
CA PRO A 276 -28.11 8.63 -7.54
C PRO A 276 -27.41 7.26 -7.50
N ASN A 277 -27.45 6.49 -8.58
CA ASN A 277 -26.88 5.14 -8.68
C ASN A 277 -25.96 4.94 -9.90
N LEU A 278 -25.70 5.99 -10.67
CA LEU A 278 -24.91 5.94 -11.88
C LEU A 278 -24.08 7.22 -12.02
N THR A 279 -22.77 7.05 -12.16
CA THR A 279 -21.86 8.13 -12.51
C THR A 279 -21.32 7.90 -13.91
N VAL A 280 -21.37 8.92 -14.75
CA VAL A 280 -20.85 8.88 -16.12
C VAL A 280 -19.62 9.78 -16.20
N GLY A 281 -18.49 9.21 -16.61
CA GLY A 281 -17.25 9.93 -16.85
C GLY A 281 -16.68 9.64 -18.25
N VAL A 282 -15.70 10.43 -18.66
CA VAL A 282 -14.94 10.23 -19.90
C VAL A 282 -13.45 10.17 -19.60
N LEU A 283 -12.77 9.20 -20.22
CA LEU A 283 -11.32 9.13 -20.24
C LEU A 283 -10.78 10.06 -21.33
N THR A 284 -10.29 11.23 -20.94
CA THR A 284 -9.65 12.18 -21.86
C THR A 284 -8.14 12.11 -21.75
N ARG A 285 -7.45 12.58 -22.79
CA ARG A 285 -5.98 12.69 -22.77
C ARG A 285 -5.51 13.55 -21.60
N ASP A 286 -6.21 14.66 -21.33
CA ASP A 286 -5.81 15.59 -20.28
C ASP A 286 -6.10 15.04 -18.87
N SER A 287 -7.21 14.30 -18.67
CA SER A 287 -7.50 13.65 -17.39
C SER A 287 -6.44 12.61 -17.04
N VAL A 288 -6.07 11.74 -17.99
CA VAL A 288 -5.03 10.73 -17.76
C VAL A 288 -3.67 11.38 -17.60
N ARG A 289 -3.32 12.41 -18.37
CA ARG A 289 -2.05 13.14 -18.18
C ARG A 289 -1.96 13.82 -16.82
N SER A 290 -3.07 14.34 -16.31
CA SER A 290 -3.14 14.89 -14.94
C SER A 290 -2.89 13.80 -13.90
N ALA A 291 -3.55 12.65 -14.02
CA ALA A 291 -3.33 11.48 -13.16
C ALA A 291 -1.86 11.01 -13.18
N LEU A 292 -1.26 10.94 -14.37
CA LEU A 292 0.15 10.59 -14.55
C LEU A 292 1.10 11.63 -13.92
N ARG A 293 0.71 12.92 -13.82
CA ARG A 293 1.46 13.95 -13.07
C ARG A 293 1.36 13.72 -11.56
N GLY A 294 0.19 13.31 -11.06
CA GLY A 294 0.02 12.80 -9.69
C GLY A 294 0.79 11.50 -9.41
N GLY A 295 1.39 10.90 -10.44
CA GLY A 295 2.24 9.73 -10.31
C GLY A 295 1.50 8.39 -10.39
N ILE A 296 0.21 8.42 -10.71
CA ILE A 296 -0.57 7.22 -11.03
C ILE A 296 -0.04 6.64 -12.34
N THR A 297 0.24 5.33 -12.43
CA THR A 297 0.73 4.70 -13.68
C THR A 297 -0.42 4.18 -14.54
N ALA A 298 -0.17 3.99 -15.85
CA ALA A 298 -1.18 3.42 -16.75
C ALA A 298 -1.64 2.02 -16.29
N GLU A 299 -0.70 1.18 -15.84
CA GLU A 299 -0.98 -0.17 -15.36
C GLU A 299 -1.88 -0.16 -14.11
N GLN A 300 -1.70 0.81 -13.21
CA GLN A 300 -2.56 0.98 -12.05
C GLN A 300 -3.99 1.38 -12.44
N ILE A 301 -4.15 2.28 -13.41
CA ILE A 301 -5.48 2.67 -13.92
C ILE A 301 -6.17 1.46 -14.55
N ILE A 302 -5.45 0.71 -15.39
CA ILE A 302 -5.98 -0.50 -16.04
C ILE A 302 -6.37 -1.54 -14.99
N SER A 303 -5.49 -1.82 -14.02
CA SER A 303 -5.77 -2.79 -12.95
C SER A 303 -6.98 -2.40 -12.10
N TYR A 304 -7.17 -1.11 -11.81
CA TYR A 304 -8.36 -0.63 -11.11
C TYR A 304 -9.64 -0.89 -11.90
N LEU A 305 -9.63 -0.52 -13.18
CA LEU A 305 -10.77 -0.72 -14.08
C LEU A 305 -11.09 -2.20 -14.27
N GLU A 306 -10.09 -3.08 -14.31
CA GLU A 306 -10.26 -4.54 -14.39
C GLU A 306 -10.84 -5.14 -13.09
N GLN A 307 -10.35 -4.72 -11.93
CA GLN A 307 -10.81 -5.20 -10.62
C GLN A 307 -12.28 -4.85 -10.37
N HIS A 308 -12.73 -3.71 -10.88
CA HIS A 308 -14.09 -3.19 -10.70
C HIS A 308 -14.98 -3.32 -11.94
N ALA A 309 -14.54 -4.04 -12.97
CA ALA A 309 -15.31 -4.27 -14.19
C ALA A 309 -16.59 -5.08 -13.93
N HIS A 310 -17.70 -4.66 -14.52
CA HIS A 310 -18.97 -5.36 -14.45
C HIS A 310 -18.88 -6.77 -15.06
N PRO A 311 -19.51 -7.81 -14.47
CA PRO A 311 -19.42 -9.19 -14.96
C PRO A 311 -19.85 -9.36 -16.43
N ALA A 312 -20.75 -8.51 -16.95
CA ALA A 312 -21.10 -8.52 -18.37
C ALA A 312 -19.89 -8.27 -19.29
N LEU A 313 -18.98 -7.35 -18.93
CA LEU A 313 -17.75 -7.12 -19.71
C LEU A 313 -16.81 -8.31 -19.65
N ILE A 314 -16.69 -8.93 -18.46
CA ILE A 314 -15.87 -10.13 -18.25
C ILE A 314 -16.40 -11.29 -19.11
N ASN A 315 -17.71 -11.49 -19.12
CA ASN A 315 -18.36 -12.55 -19.90
C ASN A 315 -18.22 -12.30 -21.41
N VAL A 316 -18.34 -11.05 -21.86
CA VAL A 316 -18.11 -10.69 -23.27
C VAL A 316 -16.67 -10.99 -23.68
N ALA A 317 -15.69 -10.63 -22.84
CA ALA A 317 -14.28 -10.91 -23.09
C ALA A 317 -13.94 -12.41 -23.08
N GLN A 318 -14.64 -13.21 -22.27
CA GLN A 318 -14.50 -14.67 -22.23
C GLN A 318 -15.17 -15.38 -23.41
N ASN A 319 -16.31 -14.85 -23.88
CA ASN A 319 -17.08 -15.44 -24.98
C ASN A 319 -16.55 -15.06 -26.37
N SER A 320 -15.74 -14.00 -26.49
CA SER A 320 -15.02 -13.70 -27.72
C SER A 320 -13.93 -14.75 -27.98
N ASN A 321 -14.34 -15.88 -28.54
CA ASN A 321 -13.51 -16.95 -29.10
C ASN A 321 -12.73 -16.48 -30.33
N ALA A 322 -11.80 -15.54 -30.15
CA ALA A 322 -10.72 -15.29 -31.10
C ALA A 322 -9.44 -15.88 -30.49
N GLY A 323 -8.66 -16.63 -31.26
CA GLY A 323 -7.48 -17.41 -30.81
C GLY A 323 -6.32 -16.62 -30.14
N TYR A 324 -6.54 -15.36 -29.79
CA TYR A 324 -5.71 -14.55 -28.91
C TYR A 324 -6.46 -14.33 -27.59
N ARG A 325 -6.08 -15.05 -26.53
CA ARG A 325 -6.54 -14.76 -25.17
C ARG A 325 -6.09 -13.34 -24.81
N HIS A 326 -6.97 -12.35 -24.93
CA HIS A 326 -6.68 -11.02 -24.42
C HIS A 326 -6.53 -11.10 -22.91
N LYS A 327 -5.40 -10.63 -22.39
CA LYS A 327 -5.03 -10.69 -20.96
C LYS A 327 -5.95 -9.82 -20.08
N SER A 328 -6.68 -8.88 -20.68
CA SER A 328 -7.47 -7.85 -20.03
C SER A 328 -8.96 -8.00 -20.36
N CYS A 329 -9.85 -7.73 -19.39
CA CYS A 329 -11.31 -7.74 -19.59
C CYS A 329 -11.85 -6.45 -20.23
N LEU A 330 -10.98 -5.46 -20.45
CA LEU A 330 -11.31 -4.17 -21.05
C LEU A 330 -11.08 -4.18 -22.58
N PRO A 331 -11.78 -3.33 -23.34
CA PRO A 331 -11.52 -3.18 -24.78
C PRO A 331 -10.05 -2.81 -25.06
N PRO A 332 -9.37 -3.48 -26.00
CA PRO A 332 -7.93 -3.29 -26.25
C PRO A 332 -7.60 -1.86 -26.68
N THR A 333 -8.51 -1.21 -27.41
CA THR A 333 -8.36 0.20 -27.82
C THR A 333 -8.16 1.14 -26.63
N ILE A 334 -8.80 0.87 -25.49
CA ILE A 334 -8.71 1.71 -24.29
C ILE A 334 -7.41 1.43 -23.55
N VAL A 335 -7.06 0.13 -23.40
CA VAL A 335 -5.82 -0.31 -22.76
C VAL A 335 -4.61 0.27 -23.49
N ASP A 336 -4.58 0.17 -24.81
CA ASP A 336 -3.49 0.68 -25.62
C ASP A 336 -3.44 2.21 -25.60
N GLN A 337 -4.59 2.89 -25.66
CA GLN A 337 -4.63 4.35 -25.61
C GLN A 337 -4.08 4.91 -24.29
N ILE A 338 -4.43 4.32 -23.14
CA ILE A 338 -3.90 4.75 -21.83
C ILE A 338 -2.38 4.56 -21.79
N LYS A 339 -1.86 3.44 -22.31
CA LYS A 339 -0.41 3.19 -22.39
C LYS A 339 0.29 4.14 -23.35
N LEU A 340 -0.32 4.49 -24.48
CA LEU A 340 0.21 5.47 -25.41
C LEU A 340 0.32 6.85 -24.75
N TRP A 341 -0.68 7.27 -23.97
CA TRP A 341 -0.63 8.53 -23.23
C TRP A 341 0.47 8.55 -22.14
N GLU A 342 0.78 7.42 -21.53
CA GLU A 342 1.94 7.29 -20.62
C GLU A 342 3.27 7.37 -21.38
N ASN A 343 3.38 6.67 -22.51
CA ASN A 343 4.58 6.70 -23.36
C ASN A 343 4.84 8.09 -23.94
N GLU A 344 3.80 8.86 -24.27
CA GLU A 344 3.93 10.26 -24.69
C GLU A 344 4.68 11.11 -23.66
N ARG A 345 4.47 10.84 -22.35
CA ARG A 345 5.20 11.51 -21.26
C ARG A 345 6.63 10.99 -21.16
N ASN A 346 6.82 9.68 -21.25
CA ASN A 346 8.11 9.03 -21.06
C ASN A 346 9.03 9.09 -22.30
N ARG A 347 8.71 9.95 -23.28
CA ARG A 347 9.52 10.15 -24.50
C ARG A 347 10.90 10.75 -24.24
N PHE A 348 11.06 11.53 -23.17
CA PHE A 348 12.31 12.19 -22.84
C PHE A 348 12.86 11.66 -21.52
N THR A 349 14.10 11.18 -21.56
CA THR A 349 14.89 10.88 -20.38
C THR A 349 15.76 12.08 -20.07
N TYR A 350 15.49 12.73 -18.94
CA TYR A 350 16.30 13.86 -18.48
C TYR A 350 17.48 13.32 -17.69
N THR A 351 18.69 13.51 -18.23
CA THR A 351 19.94 13.15 -17.55
C THR A 351 20.77 14.41 -17.34
N GLU A 352 21.00 14.78 -16.08
CA GLU A 352 21.93 15.86 -15.75
C GLU A 352 23.37 15.41 -16.01
N GLY A 353 24.12 16.19 -16.79
CA GLY A 353 25.49 15.87 -17.15
C GLY A 353 26.33 17.07 -17.52
N VAL A 354 27.64 16.84 -17.57
CA VAL A 354 28.64 17.81 -18.02
C VAL A 354 29.13 17.40 -19.39
N VAL A 355 29.15 18.35 -20.32
CA VAL A 355 29.67 18.16 -21.68
C VAL A 355 31.17 18.44 -21.69
N TYR A 356 31.95 17.52 -22.25
CA TYR A 356 33.34 17.74 -22.64
C TYR A 356 33.41 17.83 -24.16
N ASN A 357 33.98 18.93 -24.65
CA ASN A 357 34.21 19.22 -26.05
C ASN A 357 35.62 19.83 -26.25
N GLN A 358 35.99 20.09 -27.50
CA GLN A 358 37.27 20.74 -27.87
C GLN A 358 38.55 19.94 -27.54
N PHE A 359 38.53 18.62 -27.74
CA PHE A 359 39.76 17.83 -27.66
C PHE A 359 40.72 18.19 -28.81
N LEU A 360 41.99 18.42 -28.48
CA LEU A 360 43.05 18.72 -29.46
C LEU A 360 43.40 17.47 -30.27
N SER A 361 43.61 16.34 -29.61
CA SER A 361 43.95 15.05 -30.22
C SER A 361 42.79 14.04 -30.17
N GLN A 362 42.74 13.13 -31.15
CA GLN A 362 41.82 11.99 -31.13
C GLN A 362 42.19 10.98 -30.04
N ALA A 363 43.49 10.79 -29.78
CA ALA A 363 43.98 9.86 -28.75
C ALA A 363 43.56 10.31 -27.34
N ASP A 364 43.58 11.62 -27.09
CA ASP A 364 43.14 12.23 -25.83
C ASP A 364 41.66 11.96 -25.56
N PHE A 365 40.83 12.15 -26.59
CA PHE A 365 39.40 11.85 -26.52
C PHE A 365 39.15 10.37 -26.23
N ILE A 366 39.82 9.46 -26.93
CA ILE A 366 39.69 8.01 -26.74
C ILE A 366 40.08 7.62 -25.31
N THR A 367 41.19 8.14 -24.81
CA THR A 367 41.70 7.82 -23.46
C THR A 367 40.72 8.28 -22.36
N LEU A 368 40.18 9.50 -22.50
CA LEU A 368 39.22 10.03 -21.54
C LEU A 368 37.86 9.31 -21.62
N ARG A 369 37.41 8.97 -22.83
CA ARG A 369 36.22 8.16 -23.10
C ARG A 369 36.32 6.79 -22.46
N ASP A 370 37.41 6.07 -22.69
CA ASP A 370 37.62 4.72 -22.19
C ASP A 370 37.68 4.72 -20.65
N TYR A 371 38.31 5.75 -20.07
CA TYR A 371 38.28 5.95 -18.62
C TYR A 371 36.86 6.21 -18.10
N ALA A 372 36.10 7.12 -18.71
CA ALA A 372 34.73 7.40 -18.30
C ALA A 372 33.78 6.21 -18.49
N GLN A 373 34.02 5.38 -19.50
CA GLN A 373 33.31 4.13 -19.73
C GLN A 373 33.66 3.07 -18.68
N SER A 374 34.92 2.96 -18.27
CA SER A 374 35.36 2.02 -17.23
C SER A 374 34.73 2.30 -15.86
N ILE A 375 34.44 3.56 -15.56
CA ILE A 375 33.79 4.00 -14.31
C ILE A 375 32.26 4.05 -14.45
N SER A 376 31.71 3.71 -15.63
CA SER A 376 30.27 3.74 -15.92
C SER A 376 29.62 5.11 -15.70
N VAL A 377 30.36 6.20 -15.94
CA VAL A 377 29.88 7.59 -15.79
C VAL A 377 29.58 8.27 -17.13
N LEU A 378 29.89 7.62 -18.24
CA LEU A 378 29.63 8.09 -19.59
C LEU A 378 28.13 7.96 -19.94
N VAL A 379 27.49 9.08 -20.28
CA VAL A 379 26.05 9.14 -20.64
C VAL A 379 25.87 9.11 -22.16
N TRP A 380 26.68 9.87 -22.89
CA TRP A 380 26.59 9.97 -24.34
C TRP A 380 27.95 10.29 -24.94
N GLN A 381 28.18 9.86 -26.18
CA GLN A 381 29.41 10.13 -26.90
C GLN A 381 29.17 10.31 -28.40
N ASN A 382 30.04 11.09 -29.03
CA ASN A 382 30.11 11.23 -30.47
C ASN A 382 31.57 11.39 -30.90
N GLU A 383 32.07 10.38 -31.61
CA GLU A 383 33.46 10.30 -32.06
C GLU A 383 33.78 11.31 -33.16
N ARG A 384 32.81 11.63 -34.02
CA ARG A 384 32.99 12.55 -35.16
C ARG A 384 33.21 13.98 -34.69
N THR A 385 32.48 14.40 -33.66
CA THR A 385 32.61 15.74 -33.08
C THR A 385 33.56 15.78 -31.89
N ARG A 386 34.07 14.62 -31.46
CA ARG A 386 34.88 14.46 -30.23
C ARG A 386 34.16 15.10 -29.04
N THR A 387 32.90 14.75 -28.85
CA THR A 387 32.10 15.23 -27.73
C THR A 387 31.66 14.06 -26.87
N MET A 388 31.73 14.23 -25.55
CA MET A 388 31.25 13.25 -24.59
C MET A 388 30.52 13.94 -23.45
N VAL A 389 29.48 13.29 -22.94
CA VAL A 389 28.69 13.76 -21.80
C VAL A 389 28.87 12.78 -20.66
N VAL A 390 29.26 13.29 -19.50
CA VAL A 390 29.48 12.51 -18.28
C VAL A 390 28.45 12.92 -17.24
N THR A 391 28.06 12.00 -16.35
CA THR A 391 27.18 12.32 -15.23
C THR A 391 27.81 13.40 -14.32
N LYS A 392 26.96 14.22 -13.69
CA LYS A 392 27.41 15.26 -12.75
C LYS A 392 28.22 14.68 -11.58
N ALA A 393 27.82 13.51 -11.07
CA ALA A 393 28.53 12.81 -9.99
C ALA A 393 29.93 12.33 -10.41
N GLY A 394 30.09 11.88 -11.66
CA GLY A 394 31.37 11.39 -12.18
C GLY A 394 32.32 12.48 -12.69
N HIS A 395 31.89 13.75 -12.70
CA HIS A 395 32.68 14.86 -13.25
C HIS A 395 34.04 15.04 -12.56
N ASP A 396 34.06 14.95 -11.22
CA ASP A 396 35.27 15.20 -10.44
C ASP A 396 36.35 14.14 -10.66
N ASP A 397 35.95 12.89 -10.84
CA ASP A 397 36.87 11.78 -11.08
C ASP A 397 37.48 11.84 -12.48
N VAL A 398 36.66 12.12 -13.49
CA VAL A 398 37.12 12.33 -14.88
C VAL A 398 38.07 13.53 -14.95
N LYS A 399 37.79 14.62 -14.22
CA LYS A 399 38.66 15.80 -14.15
C LYS A 399 39.99 15.50 -13.44
N ARG A 400 39.97 14.69 -12.37
CA ARG A 400 41.19 14.27 -11.66
C ARG A 400 42.08 13.41 -12.56
N PHE A 401 41.49 12.47 -13.29
CA PHE A 401 42.20 11.64 -14.26
C PHE A 401 42.83 12.48 -15.36
N TRP A 402 42.08 13.39 -15.97
CA TRP A 402 42.60 14.27 -17.02
C TRP A 402 43.78 15.13 -16.53
N LYS A 403 43.71 15.67 -15.31
CA LYS A 403 44.83 16.42 -14.71
C LYS A 403 46.08 15.55 -14.48
N ARG A 404 45.92 14.26 -14.16
CA ARG A 404 47.06 13.32 -14.03
C ARG A 404 47.65 12.97 -15.39
N TYR A 405 46.77 12.72 -16.37
CA TYR A 405 47.16 12.40 -17.74
C TYR A 405 47.94 13.57 -18.38
N SER A 406 47.40 14.79 -18.33
CA SER A 406 48.05 15.99 -18.87
C SER A 406 49.38 16.34 -18.21
N LYS A 407 49.61 15.94 -16.94
CA LYS A 407 50.89 16.13 -16.24
C LYS A 407 51.92 15.05 -16.56
N GLY A 408 51.51 13.91 -17.10
CA GLY A 408 52.41 12.82 -17.52
C GLY A 408 52.83 12.91 -18.98
N THR A 409 52.21 13.79 -19.77
CA THR A 409 52.53 14.01 -21.20
C THR A 409 53.37 15.28 -21.45
N THR A 410 53.57 16.11 -20.42
CA THR A 410 54.62 17.14 -20.35
C THR A 410 55.81 16.59 -19.60
#